data_AF-J0D8V6-F1
#
_entry.id   AF-J0D8V6-F1
#
_cell.length_a   1.000
_cell.length_b   1.000
_cell.length_c   1.000
_cell.angle_alpha   90.00
_cell.angle_beta   90.00
_cell.angle_gamma   90.00
#
_symmetry.space_group_name_H-M   'P 1'
#
loop_
_entity.id
_entity.type
_entity.pdbx_description
1 polymer ?
#
loop_
_entity_poly.entity_id
_entity_poly.type
_entity_poly.pdbx_seq_one_letter_code
_entity_poly.pdbx_strand_id
1 'polypeptide(L)'
;MKISQATASSPFCAKDFFDKVPTPAKCSRLLGIANVCHQYDAMDVALWALNEALNMFQWPCIGTFRVPVDVTVARRLLNVAARWQDPAHALRIAKCRDIVCDALYPEGEGDFARDPIAAVSLARHDEFVLGHVYYYILRREGAKNYDWKADARLTPSDRRRLLCGSHALGRMRAKAPKTAPAPTPSPPTSSEPAHISIARVLRGMGIDSSLFPRIDSEIEHKRNDLWAMFDDASWSL
;
A
#
# COMPACT_ATOMS: atom_id res chain seq x y z
N MET A 1 52.07 31.99 5.96
CA MET A 1 51.32 30.99 5.19
C MET A 1 50.35 30.30 6.16
N LYS A 2 49.07 30.72 6.18
CA LYS A 2 48.07 30.19 7.12
C LYS A 2 47.38 29.00 6.46
N ILE A 3 47.60 27.80 6.98
CA ILE A 3 46.89 26.59 6.56
C ILE A 3 45.49 26.69 7.18
N SER A 4 44.49 27.01 6.36
CA SER A 4 43.08 26.91 6.76
C SER A 4 42.78 25.45 7.04
N GLN A 5 42.66 25.09 8.32
CA GLN A 5 42.10 23.80 8.72
C GLN A 5 40.62 23.82 8.32
N ALA A 6 40.31 23.19 7.20
CA ALA A 6 38.94 22.78 6.91
C ALA A 6 38.50 21.89 8.08
N THR A 7 37.62 22.40 8.92
CA THR A 7 36.93 21.60 9.93
C THR A 7 36.20 20.51 9.17
N ALA A 8 36.77 19.31 9.17
CA ALA A 8 36.10 18.11 8.70
C ALA A 8 34.87 17.96 9.59
N SER A 9 33.73 18.46 9.10
CA SER A 9 32.41 18.19 9.65
C SER A 9 32.36 16.69 9.86
N SER A 10 32.26 16.26 11.13
CA SER A 10 32.22 14.85 11.50
C SER A 10 31.28 14.13 10.53
N PRO A 11 31.78 13.15 9.73
CA PRO A 11 31.00 12.54 8.65
C PRO A 11 29.75 11.79 9.15
N PHE A 12 29.53 11.76 10.47
CA PHE A 12 28.48 11.04 11.16
C PHE A 12 27.87 11.85 12.31
N CYS A 13 27.63 13.15 12.15
CA CYS A 13 26.71 13.80 13.08
C CYS A 13 25.31 13.23 12.83
N ALA A 14 24.96 12.16 13.57
CA ALA A 14 23.67 11.49 13.48
C ALA A 14 22.51 12.50 13.64
N LYS A 15 22.73 13.52 14.48
CA LYS A 15 21.83 14.65 14.68
C LYS A 15 21.51 15.38 13.37
N ASP A 16 22.51 15.72 12.56
CA ASP A 16 22.31 16.38 11.27
C ASP A 16 21.51 15.53 10.28
N PHE A 17 21.55 14.20 10.40
CA PHE A 17 20.71 13.32 9.59
C PHE A 17 19.25 13.35 10.06
N PHE A 18 19.00 13.33 11.37
CA PHE A 18 17.64 13.33 11.92
C PHE A 18 16.95 14.68 11.83
N ASP A 19 17.70 15.78 11.93
CA ASP A 19 17.17 17.14 11.84
C ASP A 19 16.79 17.55 10.40
N LYS A 20 17.26 16.80 9.38
CA LYS A 20 16.91 17.04 7.98
C LYS A 20 15.43 16.76 7.68
N VAL A 21 14.88 17.56 6.77
CA VAL A 21 13.54 17.38 6.20
C VAL A 21 13.36 15.94 5.69
N PRO A 22 12.20 15.31 5.89
CA PRO A 22 11.91 14.00 5.32
C PRO A 22 12.10 13.98 3.81
N THR A 23 12.85 13.00 3.33
CA THR A 23 13.13 12.78 1.90
C THR A 23 13.05 11.29 1.61
N PRO A 24 12.81 10.88 0.34
CA PRO A 24 12.81 9.46 -0.05
C PRO A 24 14.12 8.76 0.31
N ALA A 25 15.26 9.42 0.14
CA ALA A 25 16.57 8.90 0.50
C ALA A 25 16.72 8.65 2.02
N LYS A 26 16.24 9.59 2.86
CA LYS A 26 16.23 9.43 4.32
C LYS A 26 15.35 8.26 4.75
N CYS A 27 14.15 8.18 4.20
CA CYS A 27 13.21 7.09 4.48
C CYS A 27 13.79 5.73 4.04
N SER A 28 14.29 5.63 2.80
CA SER A 28 14.92 4.41 2.30
C SER A 28 16.10 3.96 3.16
N ARG A 29 16.90 4.91 3.70
CA ARG A 29 18.01 4.58 4.60
C ARG A 29 17.51 4.02 5.93
N LEU A 30 16.47 4.61 6.53
CA LEU A 30 15.86 4.11 7.77
C LEU A 30 15.23 2.73 7.59
N LEU A 31 14.51 2.47 6.49
CA LEU A 31 13.99 1.14 6.16
C LEU A 31 15.11 0.12 5.92
N GLY A 32 16.25 0.57 5.39
CA GLY A 32 17.46 -0.23 5.28
C GLY A 32 18.02 -0.61 6.66
N ILE A 33 18.16 0.36 7.56
CA ILE A 33 18.59 0.14 8.96
C ILE A 33 17.63 -0.84 9.65
N ALA A 34 16.32 -0.62 9.54
CA ALA A 34 15.31 -1.49 10.13
C ALA A 34 15.48 -2.96 9.69
N ASN A 35 15.66 -3.19 8.38
CA ASN A 35 15.86 -4.54 7.84
C ASN A 35 17.16 -5.19 8.32
N VAL A 36 18.27 -4.45 8.35
CA VAL A 36 19.57 -4.97 8.79
C VAL A 36 19.55 -5.27 10.29
N CYS A 37 19.06 -4.34 11.11
CA CYS A 37 18.98 -4.54 12.56
C CYS A 37 18.08 -5.72 12.92
N HIS A 38 16.94 -5.90 12.24
CA HIS A 38 16.09 -7.08 12.43
C HIS A 38 16.83 -8.39 12.08
N GLN A 39 17.65 -8.41 11.03
CA GLN A 39 18.43 -9.59 10.64
C GLN A 39 19.48 -9.98 11.71
N TYR A 40 19.96 -9.02 12.50
CA TYR A 40 20.93 -9.24 13.58
C TYR A 40 20.28 -9.25 14.97
N ASP A 41 18.95 -9.40 15.06
CA ASP A 41 18.19 -9.44 16.32
C ASP A 41 18.34 -8.17 17.20
N ALA A 42 18.69 -7.04 16.59
CA ALA A 42 18.75 -5.73 17.24
C ALA A 42 17.37 -5.05 17.19
N MET A 43 16.37 -5.68 17.80
CA MET A 43 14.95 -5.35 17.61
C MET A 43 14.58 -3.92 18.03
N ASP A 44 15.16 -3.38 19.10
CA ASP A 44 14.88 -2.01 19.54
C ASP A 44 15.27 -0.97 18.48
N VAL A 45 16.46 -1.14 17.88
CA VAL A 45 16.95 -0.25 16.80
C VAL A 45 16.13 -0.45 15.54
N ALA A 46 15.77 -1.70 15.24
CA ALA A 46 14.96 -2.03 14.08
C ALA A 46 13.58 -1.37 14.14
N LEU A 47 12.91 -1.48 15.29
CA LEU A 47 11.60 -0.89 15.57
C LEU A 47 11.66 0.63 15.57
N TRP A 48 12.66 1.23 16.23
CA TRP A 48 12.87 2.68 16.21
C TRP A 48 13.02 3.19 14.77
N ALA A 49 13.91 2.58 13.97
CA ALA A 49 14.15 3.00 12.59
C ALA A 49 12.91 2.85 11.71
N LEU A 50 12.15 1.77 11.88
CA LEU A 50 10.89 1.55 11.17
C LEU A 50 9.84 2.61 11.55
N ASN A 51 9.66 2.89 12.84
CA ASN A 51 8.69 3.90 13.29
C ASN A 51 9.06 5.29 12.76
N GLU A 52 10.33 5.67 12.81
CA GLU A 52 10.81 6.93 12.22
C GLU A 52 10.52 6.99 10.72
N ALA A 53 10.77 5.91 9.97
CA ALA A 53 10.45 5.85 8.55
C ALA A 53 8.95 5.97 8.28
N LEU A 54 8.11 5.26 9.05
CA LEU A 54 6.66 5.29 8.90
C LEU A 54 6.06 6.65 9.27
N ASN A 55 6.62 7.33 10.27
CA ASN A 55 6.21 8.68 10.66
C ASN A 55 6.51 9.73 9.57
N MET A 56 7.45 9.46 8.67
CA MET A 56 7.69 10.33 7.51
C MET A 56 6.54 10.33 6.50
N PHE A 57 5.68 9.32 6.49
CA PHE A 57 4.51 9.27 5.61
C PHE A 57 3.26 9.85 6.26
N GLN A 58 3.25 10.00 7.58
CA GLN A 58 2.11 10.57 8.30
C GLN A 58 2.08 12.09 8.10
N TRP A 59 0.97 12.58 7.55
CA TRP A 59 0.62 14.00 7.55
C TRP A 59 -0.55 14.26 8.50
N PRO A 60 -0.61 15.45 9.13
CA PRO A 60 -1.80 15.91 9.85
C PRO A 60 -2.92 16.42 8.92
N CYS A 61 -2.72 16.48 7.60
CA CYS A 61 -3.72 16.96 6.63
C CYS A 61 -3.95 15.94 5.51
N ILE A 62 -5.21 15.74 5.16
CA ILE A 62 -5.72 14.69 4.28
C ILE A 62 -5.13 14.81 2.87
N GLY A 63 -4.46 13.76 2.38
CA GLY A 63 -4.34 13.46 0.94
C GLY A 63 -2.97 13.61 0.28
N THR A 64 -1.92 14.07 0.97
CA THR A 64 -0.56 14.13 0.38
C THR A 64 0.49 13.55 1.32
N PHE A 65 1.34 12.65 0.80
CA PHE A 65 2.48 12.15 1.54
C PHE A 65 3.53 13.25 1.70
N ARG A 66 4.17 13.34 2.88
CA ARG A 66 5.34 14.21 3.05
C ARG A 66 6.53 13.75 2.20
N VAL A 67 6.59 12.45 1.94
CA VAL A 67 7.66 11.80 1.18
C VAL A 67 7.00 11.02 0.05
N PRO A 68 7.30 11.34 -1.23
CA PRO A 68 6.75 10.58 -2.34
C PRO A 68 7.25 9.13 -2.27
N VAL A 69 6.35 8.19 -2.53
CA VAL A 69 6.66 6.76 -2.54
C VAL A 69 7.17 6.39 -3.92
N ASP A 70 8.50 6.35 -4.07
CA ASP A 70 9.15 5.85 -5.28
C ASP A 70 9.32 4.32 -5.27
N VAL A 71 9.82 3.76 -6.38
CA VAL A 71 10.09 2.32 -6.54
C VAL A 71 11.04 1.77 -5.47
N THR A 72 12.02 2.56 -5.02
CA THR A 72 13.00 2.14 -4.03
C THR A 72 12.36 2.06 -2.65
N VAL A 73 11.62 3.09 -2.27
CA VAL A 73 10.89 3.17 -1.00
C VAL A 73 9.83 2.06 -0.92
N ALA A 74 9.00 1.89 -1.95
CA ALA A 74 7.99 0.83 -1.97
C ALA A 74 8.63 -0.56 -1.85
N ARG A 75 9.71 -0.84 -2.61
CA ARG A 75 10.45 -2.10 -2.48
C ARG A 75 10.94 -2.34 -1.05
N ARG A 76 11.44 -1.30 -0.37
CA ARG A 76 11.91 -1.41 1.01
C ARG A 76 10.75 -1.66 1.99
N LEU A 77 9.61 -0.99 1.82
CA LEU A 77 8.40 -1.20 2.62
C LEU A 77 7.89 -2.64 2.47
N LEU A 78 7.77 -3.15 1.25
CA LEU A 78 7.35 -4.53 0.99
C LEU A 78 8.35 -5.56 1.52
N ASN A 79 9.66 -5.28 1.44
CA ASN A 79 10.67 -6.15 2.03
C ASN A 79 10.58 -6.21 3.56
N VAL A 80 10.30 -5.08 4.23
CA VAL A 80 10.03 -5.07 5.68
C VAL A 80 8.79 -5.93 5.96
N ALA A 81 7.69 -5.69 5.24
CA ALA A 81 6.44 -6.42 5.41
C ALA A 81 6.57 -7.94 5.21
N ALA A 82 7.38 -8.37 4.25
CA ALA A 82 7.60 -9.79 3.96
C ALA A 82 8.49 -10.50 5.00
N ARG A 83 9.46 -9.79 5.58
CA ARG A 83 10.45 -10.34 6.51
C ARG A 83 9.98 -10.36 7.96
N TRP A 84 9.21 -9.36 8.35
CA TRP A 84 8.68 -9.23 9.69
C TRP A 84 7.36 -10.00 9.70
N GLN A 85 7.37 -11.28 10.07
CA GLN A 85 6.15 -12.11 10.10
C GLN A 85 5.58 -12.30 11.51
N ASP A 86 6.23 -11.70 12.51
CA ASP A 86 5.79 -11.77 13.91
C ASP A 86 4.41 -11.10 14.08
N PRO A 87 3.41 -11.79 14.66
CA PRO A 87 2.12 -11.20 15.00
C PRO A 87 2.20 -9.91 15.83
N ALA A 88 3.23 -9.76 16.68
CA ALA A 88 3.47 -8.55 17.46
C ALA A 88 3.76 -7.31 16.59
N HIS A 89 4.05 -7.51 15.30
CA HIS A 89 4.35 -6.45 14.34
C HIS A 89 3.30 -6.30 13.25
N ALA A 90 2.21 -7.08 13.32
CA ALA A 90 1.13 -7.11 12.31
C ALA A 90 0.65 -5.72 11.88
N LEU A 91 0.45 -4.80 12.83
CA LEU A 91 0.00 -3.44 12.56
C LEU A 91 1.00 -2.63 11.71
N ARG A 92 2.31 -2.79 11.97
CA ARG A 92 3.37 -2.07 11.22
C ARG A 92 3.52 -2.64 9.81
N ILE A 93 3.38 -3.96 9.68
CA ILE A 93 3.40 -4.67 8.40
C ILE A 93 2.22 -4.22 7.54
N ALA A 94 1.01 -4.19 8.11
CA ALA A 94 -0.18 -3.66 7.44
C ALA A 94 0.06 -2.22 6.97
N LYS A 95 0.53 -1.34 7.86
CA LYS A 95 0.84 0.05 7.52
C LYS A 95 1.88 0.20 6.39
N CYS A 96 2.88 -0.68 6.31
CA CYS A 96 3.84 -0.67 5.20
C CYS A 96 3.16 -0.97 3.86
N ARG A 97 2.22 -1.93 3.83
CA ARG A 97 1.43 -2.28 2.64
C ARG A 97 0.47 -1.16 2.28
N ASP A 98 -0.22 -0.60 3.28
CA ASP A 98 -1.20 0.48 3.10
C ASP A 98 -0.56 1.70 2.46
N ILE A 99 0.64 2.11 2.92
CA ILE A 99 1.38 3.23 2.30
C ILE A 99 1.66 2.99 0.81
N VAL A 100 1.98 1.75 0.42
CA VAL A 100 2.21 1.40 -1.00
C VAL A 100 0.89 1.42 -1.77
N CYS A 101 -0.21 0.94 -1.17
CA CYS A 101 -1.54 0.95 -1.76
C CYS A 101 -2.07 2.38 -1.95
N ASP A 102 -1.91 3.23 -0.96
CA ASP A 102 -2.28 4.65 -0.98
C ASP A 102 -1.52 5.41 -2.07
N ALA A 103 -0.24 5.06 -2.31
CA ALA A 103 0.54 5.64 -3.40
C ALA A 103 0.02 5.31 -4.81
N LEU A 104 -0.84 4.30 -4.95
CA LEU A 104 -1.51 3.94 -6.22
C LEU A 104 -2.79 4.76 -6.46
N TYR A 105 -3.22 5.57 -5.49
CA TYR A 105 -4.46 6.33 -5.59
C TYR A 105 -4.42 7.28 -6.80
N PRO A 106 -5.41 7.26 -7.73
CA PRO A 106 -5.30 7.95 -9.02
C PRO A 106 -5.20 9.47 -8.94
N GLU A 107 -5.75 10.07 -7.89
CA GLU A 107 -5.70 11.53 -7.64
C GLU A 107 -4.49 11.90 -6.76
N GLY A 108 -3.74 10.91 -6.30
CA GLY A 108 -2.52 11.12 -5.53
C GLY A 108 -1.38 11.67 -6.37
N GLU A 109 -0.33 12.12 -5.68
CA GLU A 109 0.92 12.53 -6.30
C GLU A 109 1.91 11.35 -6.39
N GLY A 110 2.77 11.38 -7.40
CA GLY A 110 3.87 10.42 -7.55
C GLY A 110 3.74 9.51 -8.76
N ASP A 111 4.77 8.68 -8.95
CA ASP A 111 4.92 7.85 -10.15
C ASP A 111 3.89 6.71 -10.17
N PHE A 112 3.58 6.11 -9.01
CA PHE A 112 2.60 5.02 -8.93
C PHE A 112 1.16 5.47 -9.16
N ALA A 113 0.80 6.67 -8.71
CA ALA A 113 -0.49 7.26 -9.01
C ALA A 113 -0.66 7.41 -10.54
N ARG A 114 0.41 7.85 -11.23
CA ARG A 114 0.41 8.06 -12.70
C ARG A 114 0.46 6.75 -13.49
N ASP A 115 1.28 5.81 -13.05
CA ASP A 115 1.54 4.54 -13.70
C ASP A 115 1.57 3.36 -12.70
N PRO A 116 0.38 2.82 -12.35
CA PRO A 116 0.29 1.68 -11.45
C PRO A 116 1.02 0.41 -11.93
N ILE A 117 1.28 0.27 -13.24
CA ILE A 117 1.97 -0.92 -13.80
C ILE A 117 3.41 -1.01 -13.28
N ALA A 118 4.03 0.12 -12.96
CA ALA A 118 5.38 0.15 -12.37
C ALA A 118 5.45 -0.63 -11.04
N ALA A 119 4.35 -0.72 -10.29
CA ALA A 119 4.27 -1.45 -9.03
C ALA A 119 4.06 -2.97 -9.19
N VAL A 120 3.64 -3.46 -10.36
CA VAL A 120 3.34 -4.89 -10.58
C VAL A 120 4.52 -5.77 -10.23
N SER A 121 5.71 -5.43 -10.75
CA SER A 121 6.93 -6.20 -10.50
C SER A 121 7.32 -6.27 -9.02
N LEU A 122 6.99 -5.24 -8.24
CA LEU A 122 7.25 -5.18 -6.80
C LEU A 122 6.23 -6.01 -6.01
N ALA A 123 4.97 -5.96 -6.43
CA ALA A 123 3.85 -6.56 -5.73
C ALA A 123 3.67 -8.06 -6.00
N ARG A 124 4.39 -8.67 -6.94
CA ARG A 124 4.20 -10.10 -7.31
C ARG A 124 4.30 -11.09 -6.15
N HIS A 125 5.03 -10.74 -5.10
CA HIS A 125 5.21 -11.58 -3.91
C HIS A 125 4.30 -11.17 -2.74
N ASP A 126 3.43 -10.18 -2.95
CA ASP A 126 2.50 -9.67 -1.95
C ASP A 126 1.10 -9.57 -2.56
N GLU A 127 0.30 -10.62 -2.40
CA GLU A 127 -1.04 -10.75 -2.99
C GLU A 127 -1.96 -9.59 -2.64
N PHE A 128 -1.86 -9.09 -1.41
CA PHE A 128 -2.64 -7.96 -0.93
C PHE A 128 -2.36 -6.71 -1.76
N VAL A 129 -1.09 -6.36 -1.95
CA VAL A 129 -0.69 -5.19 -2.74
C VAL A 129 -0.95 -5.43 -4.23
N LEU A 130 -0.72 -6.65 -4.72
CA LEU A 130 -0.95 -6.99 -6.13
C LEU A 130 -2.41 -6.81 -6.54
N GLY A 131 -3.35 -7.20 -5.67
CA GLY A 131 -4.78 -6.97 -5.87
C GLY A 131 -5.12 -5.48 -6.01
N HIS A 132 -4.52 -4.61 -5.19
CA HIS A 132 -4.69 -3.16 -5.29
C HIS A 132 -4.10 -2.62 -6.59
N VAL A 133 -2.90 -3.07 -6.96
CA VAL A 133 -2.26 -2.67 -8.23
C VAL A 133 -3.17 -3.02 -9.41
N TYR A 134 -3.68 -4.25 -9.49
CA TYR A 134 -4.61 -4.62 -10.58
C TYR A 134 -5.90 -3.82 -10.56
N TYR A 135 -6.47 -3.58 -9.38
CA TYR A 135 -7.67 -2.74 -9.26
C TYR A 135 -7.42 -1.33 -9.82
N TYR A 136 -6.29 -0.70 -9.49
CA TYR A 136 -5.97 0.65 -9.96
C TYR A 136 -5.59 0.71 -11.45
N ILE A 137 -4.95 -0.34 -11.99
CA ILE A 137 -4.76 -0.49 -13.45
C ILE A 137 -6.13 -0.49 -14.14
N LEU A 138 -7.08 -1.31 -13.68
CA LEU A 138 -8.42 -1.41 -14.27
C LEU A 138 -9.25 -0.14 -14.06
N ARG A 139 -9.10 0.54 -12.93
CA ARG A 139 -9.77 1.82 -12.68
C ARG A 139 -9.30 2.92 -13.63
N ARG A 140 -8.06 2.84 -14.13
CA ARG A 140 -7.51 3.73 -15.16
C ARG A 140 -7.85 3.29 -16.60
N GLU A 141 -8.47 2.14 -16.81
CA GLU A 141 -8.93 1.73 -18.14
C GLU A 141 -9.89 2.78 -18.72
N GLY A 142 -9.56 3.32 -19.89
CA GLY A 142 -10.32 4.40 -20.55
C GLY A 142 -9.75 5.81 -20.33
N ALA A 143 -8.72 5.97 -19.49
CA ALA A 143 -7.91 7.20 -19.50
C ALA A 143 -7.19 7.33 -20.85
N LYS A 144 -7.07 8.57 -21.35
CA LYS A 144 -6.36 8.83 -22.62
C LYS A 144 -4.94 8.25 -22.52
N ASN A 145 -4.57 7.42 -23.49
CA ASN A 145 -3.25 6.78 -23.63
C ASN A 145 -2.93 5.70 -22.58
N TYR A 146 -3.92 5.10 -21.91
CA TYR A 146 -3.69 4.00 -20.99
C TYR A 146 -4.20 2.67 -21.56
N ASP A 147 -3.33 1.96 -22.27
CA ASP A 147 -3.60 0.60 -22.80
C ASP A 147 -2.73 -0.44 -22.10
N TRP A 148 -3.22 -0.93 -20.97
CA TRP A 148 -2.54 -1.98 -20.22
C TRP A 148 -2.49 -3.31 -21.00
N LYS A 149 -3.38 -3.56 -21.98
CA LYS A 149 -3.43 -4.84 -22.71
C LYS A 149 -2.16 -5.02 -23.55
N ALA A 150 -1.69 -3.94 -24.15
CA ALA A 150 -0.46 -3.90 -24.95
C ALA A 150 0.81 -3.64 -24.14
N ASP A 151 0.73 -3.31 -22.83
CA ASP A 151 1.91 -2.97 -22.03
C ASP A 151 2.84 -4.18 -21.84
N ALA A 152 4.09 -4.08 -22.33
CA ALA A 152 5.06 -5.18 -22.32
C ALA A 152 5.54 -5.59 -20.92
N ARG A 153 5.35 -4.76 -19.89
CA ARG A 153 5.78 -5.04 -18.51
C ARG A 153 4.91 -6.07 -17.81
N LEU A 154 3.69 -6.26 -18.29
CA LEU A 154 2.76 -7.25 -17.79
C LEU A 154 3.11 -8.63 -18.39
N THR A 155 3.09 -9.66 -17.56
CA THR A 155 3.22 -11.05 -18.02
C THR A 155 1.89 -11.56 -18.59
N PRO A 156 1.87 -12.68 -19.33
CA PRO A 156 0.62 -13.32 -19.73
C PRO A 156 -0.30 -13.64 -18.54
N SER A 157 0.27 -14.03 -17.40
CA SER A 157 -0.49 -14.28 -16.16
C SER A 157 -1.12 -13.01 -15.60
N ASP A 158 -0.35 -11.90 -15.55
CA ASP A 158 -0.87 -10.61 -15.09
C ASP A 158 -2.03 -10.14 -16.00
N ARG A 159 -1.91 -10.31 -17.32
CA ARG A 159 -2.97 -9.97 -18.28
C ARG A 159 -4.23 -10.82 -18.09
N ARG A 160 -4.07 -12.14 -17.86
CA ARG A 160 -5.21 -13.02 -17.60
C ARG A 160 -5.97 -12.56 -16.35
N ARG A 161 -5.26 -12.27 -15.26
CA ARG A 161 -5.86 -11.74 -14.03
C ARG A 161 -6.56 -10.41 -14.30
N LEU A 162 -5.92 -9.47 -14.98
CA LEU A 162 -6.57 -8.19 -15.33
C LEU A 162 -7.84 -8.38 -16.18
N LEU A 163 -7.86 -9.30 -17.16
CA LEU A 163 -9.06 -9.61 -17.95
C LEU A 163 -10.19 -10.20 -17.10
N CYS A 164 -9.88 -11.11 -16.18
CA CYS A 164 -10.86 -11.64 -15.23
C CYS A 164 -11.42 -10.50 -14.36
N GLY A 165 -10.53 -9.64 -13.85
CA GLY A 165 -10.87 -8.50 -13.01
C GLY A 165 -11.74 -7.47 -13.74
N SER A 166 -11.44 -7.19 -15.01
CA SER A 166 -12.21 -6.23 -15.82
C SER A 166 -13.65 -6.72 -16.03
N HIS A 167 -13.84 -8.02 -16.28
CA HIS A 167 -15.16 -8.62 -16.42
C HIS A 167 -15.94 -8.64 -15.09
N ALA A 168 -15.27 -8.97 -13.98
CA ALA A 168 -15.87 -8.93 -12.64
C ALA A 168 -16.33 -7.51 -12.27
N LEU A 169 -15.48 -6.51 -12.45
CA LEU A 169 -15.82 -5.10 -12.23
C LEU A 169 -16.95 -4.63 -13.15
N GLY A 170 -16.96 -5.06 -14.42
CA GLY A 170 -18.05 -4.79 -15.36
C GLY A 170 -19.40 -5.32 -14.88
N ARG A 171 -19.45 -6.57 -14.39
CA ARG A 171 -20.66 -7.17 -13.80
C ARG A 171 -21.13 -6.42 -12.56
N MET A 172 -20.20 -6.00 -11.69
CA MET A 172 -20.53 -5.21 -10.50
C MET A 172 -21.12 -3.84 -10.88
N ARG A 173 -20.56 -3.16 -11.89
CA ARG A 173 -21.11 -1.89 -12.41
C ARG A 173 -22.49 -2.07 -13.03
N ALA A 174 -22.73 -3.16 -13.74
CA ALA A 174 -24.04 -3.47 -14.33
C ALA A 174 -25.11 -3.81 -13.28
N LYS A 175 -24.70 -4.40 -12.14
CA LYS A 175 -25.59 -4.73 -11.01
C LYS A 175 -25.82 -3.58 -10.03
N ALA A 176 -25.01 -2.51 -10.10
CA ALA A 176 -25.21 -1.35 -9.24
C ALA A 176 -26.63 -0.80 -9.49
N PRO A 177 -27.51 -0.80 -8.48
CA PRO A 177 -28.88 -0.34 -8.67
C PRO A 177 -28.82 1.09 -9.18
N LYS A 178 -29.35 1.33 -10.39
CA LYS A 178 -29.63 2.68 -10.87
C LYS A 178 -30.42 3.34 -9.77
N THR A 179 -29.84 4.36 -9.14
CA THR A 179 -30.36 5.02 -7.96
C THR A 179 -31.77 5.52 -8.28
N ALA A 180 -32.78 4.71 -7.95
CA ALA A 180 -34.15 5.16 -7.89
C ALA A 180 -34.28 6.07 -6.65
N PRO A 181 -35.09 7.13 -6.70
CA PRO A 181 -35.26 8.03 -5.56
C PRO A 181 -35.71 7.22 -4.34
N ALA A 182 -35.01 7.44 -3.22
CA ALA A 182 -35.12 6.62 -2.01
C ALA A 182 -36.55 6.64 -1.42
N PRO A 183 -37.16 5.47 -1.14
CA PRO A 183 -38.28 5.39 -0.22
C PRO A 183 -37.80 5.51 1.23
N THR A 184 -38.66 6.14 2.03
CA THR A 184 -38.51 6.50 3.45
C THR A 184 -38.04 5.32 4.33
N PRO A 185 -37.10 5.53 5.28
CA PRO A 185 -36.50 4.43 6.04
C PRO A 185 -37.43 3.87 7.14
N SER A 186 -37.56 2.55 7.16
CA SER A 186 -38.10 1.75 8.27
C SER A 186 -36.96 1.21 9.14
N PRO A 187 -37.17 0.97 10.45
CA PRO A 187 -36.12 0.57 11.39
C PRO A 187 -35.64 -0.88 11.18
N PRO A 188 -34.35 -1.18 11.42
CA PRO A 188 -33.77 -2.49 11.13
C PRO A 188 -33.96 -3.50 12.28
N THR A 189 -34.30 -4.74 11.90
CA THR A 189 -34.27 -5.94 12.74
C THR A 189 -33.16 -6.89 12.28
N SER A 190 -32.32 -7.28 13.25
CA SER A 190 -31.69 -8.60 13.42
C SER A 190 -30.56 -9.12 12.49
N SER A 191 -29.46 -9.50 13.17
CA SER A 191 -28.61 -10.70 13.04
C SER A 191 -27.95 -11.06 11.70
N GLU A 192 -26.62 -10.89 11.64
CA GLU A 192 -25.72 -11.51 10.66
C GLU A 192 -24.62 -12.35 11.36
N PRO A 193 -24.14 -13.44 10.72
CA PRO A 193 -23.21 -14.39 11.32
C PRO A 193 -21.74 -13.94 11.24
N ALA A 194 -20.93 -14.46 12.16
CA ALA A 194 -19.57 -14.02 12.44
C ALA A 194 -18.52 -14.59 11.47
N HIS A 195 -18.09 -13.80 10.49
CA HIS A 195 -16.74 -13.89 9.92
C HIS A 195 -15.81 -12.90 10.64
N ILE A 196 -14.64 -13.37 11.10
CA ILE A 196 -13.63 -12.54 11.76
C ILE A 196 -12.97 -11.66 10.69
N SER A 197 -13.48 -10.44 10.52
CA SER A 197 -12.86 -9.41 9.70
C SER A 197 -11.68 -8.78 10.45
N ILE A 198 -10.58 -8.49 9.77
CA ILE A 198 -9.44 -7.72 10.30
C ILE A 198 -9.92 -6.36 10.85
N ALA A 199 -10.95 -5.77 10.22
CA ALA A 199 -11.61 -4.56 10.72
C ALA A 199 -12.32 -4.74 12.08
N ARG A 200 -12.62 -5.98 12.51
CA ARG A 200 -13.14 -6.30 13.86
C ARG A 200 -12.02 -6.40 14.89
N VAL A 201 -10.86 -6.93 14.51
CA VAL A 201 -9.66 -6.96 15.38
C VAL A 201 -9.14 -5.54 15.61
N LEU A 202 -9.06 -4.72 14.56
CA LEU A 202 -8.66 -3.30 14.65
C LEU A 202 -9.65 -2.46 15.48
N ARG A 203 -10.96 -2.71 15.34
CA ARG A 203 -11.99 -2.08 16.21
C ARG A 203 -11.89 -2.53 17.67
N GLY A 204 -11.56 -3.80 17.91
CA GLY A 204 -11.34 -4.32 19.27
C GLY A 204 -10.14 -3.67 19.97
N MET A 205 -9.21 -3.08 19.21
CA MET A 205 -8.03 -2.38 19.72
C MET A 205 -8.20 -0.85 19.82
N GLY A 206 -9.40 -0.31 19.57
CA GLY A 206 -9.68 1.12 19.68
C GLY A 206 -8.99 1.99 18.62
N ILE A 207 -8.53 1.39 17.52
CA ILE A 207 -7.94 2.12 16.39
C ILE A 207 -9.08 2.59 15.50
N ASP A 208 -9.24 3.91 15.40
CA ASP A 208 -10.30 4.52 14.59
C ASP A 208 -10.05 4.25 13.10
N SER A 209 -10.90 3.42 12.50
CA SER A 209 -10.88 3.09 11.07
C SER A 209 -11.22 4.29 10.17
N SER A 210 -11.56 5.45 10.75
CA SER A 210 -11.86 6.69 10.02
C SER A 210 -10.65 7.32 9.31
N LEU A 211 -9.42 6.92 9.67
CA LEU A 211 -8.18 7.40 9.05
C LEU A 211 -7.80 6.70 7.74
N PHE A 212 -8.47 5.59 7.42
CA PHE A 212 -8.27 4.84 6.18
C PHE A 212 -9.48 5.15 5.29
N PRO A 213 -9.29 5.90 4.18
CA PRO A 213 -10.41 6.43 3.43
C PRO A 213 -11.22 5.26 2.89
N ARG A 214 -12.55 5.35 3.00
CA ARG A 214 -13.67 4.59 2.38
C ARG A 214 -13.38 3.69 1.16
N ILE A 215 -12.34 4.01 0.40
CA ILE A 215 -11.73 3.22 -0.66
C ILE A 215 -11.24 1.86 -0.14
N ASP A 216 -10.67 1.77 1.06
CA ASP A 216 -10.13 0.52 1.59
C ASP A 216 -11.20 -0.50 1.90
N SER A 217 -12.39 -0.12 2.37
CA SER A 217 -13.47 -1.09 2.61
C SER A 217 -14.14 -1.55 1.32
N GLU A 218 -14.28 -0.66 0.34
CA GLU A 218 -14.79 -1.02 -0.99
C GLU A 218 -13.79 -1.89 -1.75
N ILE A 219 -12.49 -1.57 -1.67
CA ILE A 219 -11.43 -2.40 -2.24
C ILE A 219 -11.29 -3.69 -1.46
N GLU A 220 -11.33 -3.71 -0.13
CA GLU A 220 -11.17 -4.94 0.67
C GLU A 220 -12.30 -5.92 0.39
N HIS A 221 -13.54 -5.45 0.31
CA HIS A 221 -14.68 -6.28 -0.08
C HIS A 221 -14.55 -6.78 -1.52
N LYS A 222 -14.28 -5.87 -2.47
CA LYS A 222 -14.09 -6.24 -3.88
C LYS A 222 -12.85 -7.10 -4.11
N ARG A 223 -11.80 -6.94 -3.31
CA ARG A 223 -10.53 -7.67 -3.38
C ARG A 223 -10.77 -9.11 -3.00
N ASN A 224 -11.49 -9.39 -1.91
CA ASN A 224 -11.77 -10.78 -1.53
C ASN A 224 -12.56 -11.50 -2.65
N ASP A 225 -13.53 -10.80 -3.25
CA ASP A 225 -14.32 -11.33 -4.37
C ASP A 225 -13.48 -11.47 -5.66
N LEU A 226 -12.60 -10.51 -5.96
CA LEU A 226 -11.74 -10.50 -7.14
C LEU A 226 -10.60 -11.52 -7.01
N TRP A 227 -10.00 -11.65 -5.83
CA TRP A 227 -8.89 -12.56 -5.56
C TRP A 227 -9.33 -14.01 -5.63
N ALA A 228 -10.55 -14.32 -5.18
CA ALA A 228 -11.16 -15.63 -5.41
C ALA A 228 -11.26 -15.98 -6.91
N MET A 229 -11.27 -14.99 -7.81
CA MET A 229 -11.24 -15.21 -9.27
C MET A 229 -9.82 -15.23 -9.84
N PHE A 230 -8.80 -14.80 -9.09
CA PHE A 230 -7.40 -14.75 -9.51
C PHE A 230 -6.54 -15.93 -9.01
N ASP A 231 -7.07 -16.75 -8.10
CA ASP A 231 -6.35 -17.88 -7.52
C ASP A 231 -6.01 -18.95 -8.57
N ASP A 232 -4.72 -19.15 -8.83
CA ASP A 232 -4.19 -20.10 -9.82
C ASP A 232 -4.63 -21.55 -9.55
N ALA A 233 -4.93 -21.91 -8.28
CA ALA A 233 -5.40 -23.24 -7.91
C ALA A 233 -6.79 -23.56 -8.52
N SER A 234 -7.60 -22.55 -8.80
CA SER A 234 -8.88 -22.73 -9.50
C SER A 234 -8.72 -22.96 -11.01
N TRP A 235 -7.49 -22.81 -11.54
CA TRP A 235 -7.18 -22.88 -12.98
C TRP A 235 -6.14 -23.95 -13.34
N SER A 236 -5.62 -24.72 -12.38
CA SER A 236 -4.84 -25.92 -12.67
C SER A 236 -5.77 -27.02 -13.17
N LEU A 237 -6.06 -26.99 -14.47
CA LEU A 237 -6.62 -28.10 -15.24
C LEU A 237 -5.54 -29.16 -15.49
#